data_AF-A0A970BVJ5-F1
#
_entry.id   AF-A0A970BVJ5-F1
#
_cell.length_a   1.000
_cell.length_b   1.000
_cell.length_c   1.000
_cell.angle_alpha   90.00
_cell.angle_beta   90.00
_cell.angle_gamma   90.00
#
_symmetry.space_group_name_H-M   'P 1'
#
loop_
_entity.id
_entity.type
_entity.pdbx_description
1 polymer ?
#
loop_
_entity_poly.entity_id
_entity_poly.type
_entity_poly.pdbx_seq_one_letter_code
_entity_poly.pdbx_strand_id
1 'polypeptide(L)'
;MGWSAEALQAYITFLATLLVITDPLGNLPLFLLFTEQYTAAEQRRVAAIATASAAGILVSFALTGNLVLQLFAIELPAFQIAGGLIFFIYALQMLRLIPSGIKTSGAERQEGIASEHVALVPLAIPLLAGPGAITTVLVWRERLVSGLSPAALVTGIVAVCLVV
;
A
#
# COMPACT_ATOMS: atom_id res chain seq x y z
N MET A 1 3.61 6.52 31.17
CA MET A 1 3.96 5.80 29.92
C MET A 1 4.67 6.79 29.00
N GLY A 2 5.98 6.98 29.17
CA GLY A 2 6.78 7.81 28.28
C GLY A 2 7.37 6.93 27.18
N TRP A 3 7.25 7.35 25.93
CA TRP A 3 7.92 6.68 24.81
C TRP A 3 9.43 6.85 24.99
N SER A 4 10.20 5.78 24.87
CA SER A 4 11.66 5.90 24.79
C SER A 4 12.03 6.61 23.48
N ALA A 5 13.15 7.33 23.46
CA ALA A 5 13.63 8.00 22.25
C ALA A 5 13.77 7.02 21.06
N GLU A 6 14.18 5.79 21.36
CA GLU A 6 14.29 4.69 20.39
C GLU A 6 12.93 4.31 19.79
N ALA A 7 11.87 4.23 20.60
CA ALA A 7 10.53 3.89 20.14
C ALA A 7 9.94 4.99 19.25
N LEU A 8 10.19 6.26 19.59
CA LEU A 8 9.79 7.39 18.75
C LEU A 8 10.54 7.39 17.41
N GLN A 9 11.85 7.14 17.43
CA GLN A 9 12.66 7.05 16.22
C GLN A 9 12.21 5.90 15.31
N ALA A 10 11.92 4.73 15.89
CA ALA A 10 11.38 3.59 15.18
C ALA A 10 10.03 3.92 14.52
N TYR A 11 9.13 4.58 15.26
CA TYR A 11 7.82 4.97 14.75
C TYR A 11 7.91 5.98 13.60
N ILE A 12 8.75 7.01 13.73
CA ILE A 12 8.98 8.01 12.68
C ILE A 12 9.59 7.35 11.44
N THR A 13 10.54 6.44 11.62
CA THR A 13 11.17 5.74 10.51
C THR A 13 10.17 4.85 9.79
N PHE A 14 9.28 4.16 10.52
CA PHE A 14 8.18 3.41 9.94
C PHE A 14 7.27 4.29 9.08
N LEU A 15 6.79 5.42 9.63
CA LEU A 15 5.95 6.37 8.92
C LEU A 15 6.62 6.88 7.63
N ALA A 16 7.87 7.33 7.74
CA ALA A 16 8.64 7.83 6.60
C ALA A 16 8.84 6.73 5.53
N THR A 17 9.20 5.51 5.96
CA THR A 17 9.42 4.38 5.05
C THR A 17 8.14 4.03 4.31
N LEU A 18 7.01 3.93 5.03
CA LEU A 18 5.74 3.58 4.43
C LEU A 18 5.26 4.67 3.46
N LEU A 19 5.37 5.96 3.84
CA LEU A 19 5.01 7.09 2.99
C LEU A 19 5.82 7.11 1.68
N VAL A 20 7.13 6.91 1.77
CA VAL A 20 8.03 6.86 0.60
C VAL A 20 7.66 5.70 -0.31
N ILE A 21 7.31 4.53 0.25
CA ILE A 21 6.96 3.35 -0.53
C ILE A 21 5.58 3.46 -1.17
N THR A 22 4.60 4.08 -0.50
CA THR A 22 3.27 4.35 -1.09
C THR A 22 3.30 5.41 -2.17
N ASP A 23 4.38 6.20 -2.24
CA ASP A 23 4.67 7.19 -3.29
C ASP A 23 3.45 7.98 -3.81
N PRO A 24 2.77 8.76 -2.95
CA PRO A 24 1.57 9.51 -3.36
C PRO A 24 1.85 10.48 -4.52
N LEU A 25 3.04 11.07 -4.56
CA LEU A 25 3.44 12.01 -5.60
C LEU A 25 3.71 11.32 -6.93
N GLY A 26 4.44 10.20 -6.94
CA GLY A 26 4.68 9.42 -8.15
C GLY A 26 3.43 8.72 -8.68
N ASN A 27 2.45 8.44 -7.82
CA ASN A 27 1.18 7.83 -8.20
C ASN A 27 0.14 8.83 -8.75
N LEU A 28 0.35 10.14 -8.57
CA LEU A 28 -0.58 11.18 -9.02
C LEU A 28 -0.86 11.16 -10.54
N PRO A 29 0.14 11.03 -11.44
CA PRO A 29 -0.13 10.95 -12.88
C PRO A 29 -0.95 9.72 -13.27
N LEU A 30 -0.74 8.59 -12.59
CA LEU A 30 -1.52 7.38 -12.81
C LEU A 30 -2.96 7.56 -12.32
N PHE A 31 -3.15 8.13 -11.14
CA PHE A 31 -4.47 8.46 -10.63
C PHE A 31 -5.24 9.35 -11.61
N LEU A 32 -4.63 10.45 -12.06
CA LEU A 32 -5.24 11.37 -13.03
C LEU A 32 -5.58 10.69 -14.36
N LEU A 33 -4.72 9.78 -14.84
CA LEU A 33 -4.99 8.99 -16.04
C LEU A 33 -6.19 8.06 -15.86
N PHE A 34 -6.32 7.38 -14.72
CA PHE A 34 -7.44 6.48 -14.45
C PHE A 34 -8.75 7.21 -14.16
N THR A 35 -8.68 8.47 -13.72
CA THR A 35 -9.85 9.28 -13.38
C THR A 35 -10.08 10.46 -14.31
N GLU A 36 -9.48 10.45 -15.51
CA GLU A 36 -9.51 11.57 -16.47
C GLU A 36 -10.95 12.00 -16.83
N GLN A 37 -11.86 11.03 -16.91
CA GLN A 37 -13.26 11.25 -17.28
C GLN A 37 -14.19 11.47 -16.09
N TYR A 38 -13.68 11.45 -14.87
CA TYR A 38 -14.48 11.55 -13.65
C TYR A 38 -14.62 13.01 -13.23
N THR A 39 -15.79 13.35 -12.69
CA THR A 39 -16.01 14.62 -12.00
C THR A 39 -15.13 14.72 -10.75
N ALA A 40 -14.91 15.94 -10.25
CA ALA A 40 -14.14 16.14 -9.02
C ALA A 40 -14.73 15.39 -7.79
N ALA A 41 -16.05 15.21 -7.74
CA ALA A 41 -16.71 14.45 -6.68
C ALA A 41 -16.42 12.94 -6.80
N GLU A 42 -16.46 12.40 -8.02
CA GLU A 42 -16.14 11.00 -8.29
C GLU A 42 -14.64 10.71 -8.04
N GLN A 43 -13.74 11.62 -8.43
CA GLN A 43 -12.31 11.50 -8.13
C GLN A 43 -12.05 11.39 -6.63
N ARG A 44 -12.69 12.25 -5.82
CA ARG A 44 -12.57 12.18 -4.35
C ARG A 44 -13.11 10.87 -3.79
N ARG A 45 -14.23 10.37 -4.33
CA ARG A 45 -14.79 9.07 -3.93
C ARG A 45 -13.84 7.93 -4.26
N VAL A 46 -13.27 7.92 -5.47
CA VAL A 46 -12.29 6.90 -5.91
C VAL A 46 -11.04 6.93 -5.03
N ALA A 47 -10.49 8.12 -4.76
CA ALA A 47 -9.35 8.28 -3.86
C ALA A 47 -9.66 7.73 -2.45
N ALA A 48 -10.81 8.11 -1.87
CA ALA A 48 -11.22 7.63 -0.55
C ALA A 48 -11.40 6.11 -0.50
N ILE A 49 -12.01 5.50 -1.53
CA ILE A 49 -12.17 4.04 -1.60
C ILE A 49 -10.81 3.37 -1.76
N ALA A 50 -9.93 3.89 -2.61
CA ALA A 50 -8.60 3.34 -2.83
C ALA A 50 -7.75 3.37 -1.56
N THR A 51 -7.69 4.51 -0.87
CA THR A 51 -6.90 4.67 0.36
C THR A 51 -7.50 3.89 1.53
N ALA A 52 -8.82 3.85 1.68
CA ALA A 52 -9.48 3.04 2.70
C ALA A 52 -9.26 1.54 2.47
N SER A 53 -9.33 1.09 1.20
CA SER A 53 -9.06 -0.31 0.84
C SER A 53 -7.60 -0.66 1.12
N ALA A 54 -6.66 0.20 0.72
CA ALA A 54 -5.24 0.02 0.99
C ALA A 54 -4.95 -0.05 2.50
N ALA A 55 -5.52 0.87 3.29
CA ALA A 55 -5.41 0.84 4.74
C ALA A 55 -5.95 -0.48 5.33
N GLY A 56 -7.11 -0.94 4.86
CA GLY A 56 -7.70 -2.21 5.28
C GLY A 56 -6.79 -3.41 5.01
N ILE A 57 -6.20 -3.45 3.81
CA ILE A 57 -5.25 -4.51 3.41
C ILE A 57 -4.00 -4.45 4.30
N LEU A 58 -3.37 -3.29 4.42
CA LEU A 58 -2.16 -3.12 5.23
C LEU A 58 -2.41 -3.45 6.71
N VAL A 59 -3.54 -3.02 7.26
CA VAL A 59 -3.95 -3.38 8.64
C VAL A 59 -4.20 -4.88 8.76
N SER A 60 -4.82 -5.53 7.77
CA SER A 60 -5.00 -6.98 7.82
C SER A 60 -3.66 -7.71 7.89
N PHE A 61 -2.69 -7.33 7.06
CA PHE A 61 -1.35 -7.92 7.07
C PHE A 61 -0.56 -7.57 8.34
N ALA A 62 -0.76 -6.37 8.89
CA ALA A 62 -0.20 -5.97 10.17
C ALA A 62 -0.64 -6.90 11.31
N LEU A 63 -1.91 -7.32 11.31
CA LEU A 63 -2.47 -8.16 12.35
C LEU A 63 -2.21 -9.65 12.10
N THR A 64 -2.45 -10.14 10.88
CA THR A 64 -2.43 -11.57 10.53
C THR A 64 -1.14 -12.04 9.85
N GLY A 65 -0.23 -11.13 9.49
CA GLY A 65 0.91 -11.43 8.63
C GLY A 65 1.77 -12.62 9.07
N ASN A 66 2.08 -12.75 10.36
CA ASN A 66 2.85 -13.89 10.87
C ASN A 66 2.10 -15.22 10.69
N LEU A 67 0.77 -15.22 10.88
CA LEU A 67 -0.05 -16.41 10.63
C LEU A 67 0.01 -16.81 9.16
N VAL A 68 -0.08 -15.83 8.25
CA VAL A 68 0.04 -16.06 6.80
C VAL A 68 1.40 -16.68 6.46
N LEU A 69 2.48 -16.07 6.95
CA LEU A 69 3.84 -16.57 6.72
C LEU A 69 4.03 -18.00 7.24
N GLN A 70 3.55 -18.29 8.46
CA GLN A 70 3.62 -19.63 9.05
C GLN A 70 2.79 -20.67 8.27
N LEU A 71 1.60 -20.29 7.80
CA LEU A 71 0.73 -21.19 7.02
C LEU A 71 1.43 -21.66 5.73
N PHE A 72 2.23 -20.78 5.11
CA PHE A 72 3.00 -21.09 3.92
C PHE A 72 4.41 -21.59 4.21
N ALA A 73 4.80 -21.74 5.48
CA ALA A 73 6.17 -22.07 5.90
C ALA A 73 7.24 -21.14 5.27
N ILE A 74 6.91 -19.85 5.15
CA ILE A 74 7.79 -18.81 4.59
C ILE A 74 8.42 -18.01 5.73
N GLU A 75 9.73 -17.82 5.68
CA GLU A 75 10.43 -16.93 6.60
C GLU A 75 10.31 -15.47 6.16
N LEU A 76 10.29 -14.53 7.12
CA LEU A 76 10.20 -13.10 6.83
C LEU A 76 11.30 -12.61 5.86
N PRO A 77 12.58 -13.03 5.96
CA PRO A 77 13.61 -12.62 5.00
C PRO A 77 13.30 -13.04 3.56
N ALA A 78 12.75 -14.24 3.35
CA ALA A 78 12.35 -14.71 2.02
C ALA A 78 11.20 -13.85 1.46
N PHE A 79 10.23 -13.49 2.30
CA PHE A 79 9.15 -12.58 1.92
C PHE A 79 9.69 -11.19 1.54
N GLN A 80 10.68 -10.66 2.27
CA GLN A 80 11.31 -9.39 1.95
C GLN A 80 12.00 -9.39 0.58
N ILE A 81 12.72 -10.46 0.24
CA ILE A 81 13.36 -10.60 -1.07
C ILE A 81 12.31 -10.61 -2.18
N ALA A 82 11.23 -11.38 -2.01
CA ALA A 82 10.15 -11.45 -2.99
C ALA A 82 9.45 -10.09 -3.15
N GLY A 83 9.11 -9.43 -2.04
CA GLY A 83 8.46 -8.12 -2.05
C GLY A 83 9.33 -7.04 -2.70
N GLY A 84 10.62 -7.04 -2.39
CA GLY A 84 11.61 -6.14 -3.01
C GLY A 84 11.75 -6.38 -4.51
N LEU A 85 11.75 -7.64 -4.96
CA LEU A 85 11.81 -7.98 -6.37
C LEU A 85 10.55 -7.50 -7.12
N ILE A 86 9.36 -7.67 -6.55
CA ILE A 86 8.13 -7.19 -7.19
C ILE A 86 8.10 -5.66 -7.24
N PHE A 87 8.50 -4.98 -6.16
CA PHE A 87 8.63 -3.51 -6.15
C PHE A 87 9.63 -3.02 -7.21
N PHE A 88 10.76 -3.71 -7.37
CA PHE A 88 11.74 -3.40 -8.40
C PHE A 88 11.17 -3.57 -9.81
N ILE A 89 10.47 -4.69 -10.09
CA ILE A 89 9.78 -4.90 -11.37
C ILE A 89 8.76 -3.79 -11.63
N TYR A 90 8.02 -3.37 -10.61
CA TYR A 90 7.05 -2.29 -10.71
C TYR A 90 7.71 -0.95 -11.08
N ALA A 91 8.83 -0.61 -10.43
CA ALA A 91 9.61 0.57 -10.77
C ALA A 91 10.08 0.55 -12.24
N LEU A 92 10.51 -0.61 -12.75
CA LEU A 92 10.88 -0.78 -14.16
C LEU A 92 9.69 -0.64 -15.11
N GLN A 93 8.50 -1.12 -14.72
CA GLN A 93 7.26 -0.92 -15.48
C GLN A 93 6.86 0.57 -15.53
N MET A 94 7.01 1.32 -14.44
CA MET A 94 6.75 2.77 -14.40
C MET A 94 7.69 3.55 -15.33
N LEU A 95 8.97 3.17 -15.37
CA LEU A 95 9.94 3.73 -16.33
C LEU A 95 9.69 3.28 -17.78
N ARG A 96 8.65 2.48 -18.04
CA ARG A 96 8.31 1.89 -19.36
C ARG A 96 9.42 1.00 -19.92
N LEU A 97 10.30 0.46 -19.08
CA LEU A 97 11.32 -0.52 -19.49
C LEU A 97 10.72 -1.92 -19.70
N ILE A 98 9.58 -2.19 -19.07
CA ILE A 98 8.84 -3.45 -19.16
C ILE A 98 7.38 -3.11 -19.53
N PRO A 99 6.73 -3.84 -20.46
CA PRO A 99 5.32 -3.64 -20.74
C PRO A 99 4.49 -3.75 -19.47
N SER A 100 3.73 -2.70 -19.13
CA SER A 100 2.76 -2.78 -18.05
C SER A 100 1.54 -3.59 -18.52
N GLY A 101 1.17 -4.62 -17.76
CA GLY A 101 0.00 -5.45 -18.04
C GLY A 101 -1.34 -4.75 -17.82
N ILE A 102 -1.32 -3.45 -17.48
CA ILE A 102 -2.52 -2.65 -17.26
C ILE A 102 -3.13 -2.31 -18.63
N LYS A 103 -3.81 -3.29 -19.21
CA LYS A 103 -4.73 -3.07 -20.32
C LYS A 103 -6.09 -2.77 -19.73
N THR A 104 -6.43 -1.50 -19.59
CA THR A 104 -7.81 -1.07 -19.42
C THR A 104 -8.54 -1.44 -20.72
N SER A 105 -9.17 -2.61 -20.76
CA SER A 105 -10.01 -2.98 -21.89
C SER A 105 -11.19 -2.00 -21.91
N GLY A 106 -11.36 -1.26 -23.01
CA GLY A 106 -12.40 -0.23 -23.13
C GLY A 106 -13.84 -0.76 -23.09
N ALA A 107 -14.05 -2.06 -22.87
CA ALA A 107 -15.34 -2.74 -22.94
C ALA A 107 -16.09 -2.81 -21.60
N GLU A 108 -15.45 -2.50 -20.46
CA GLU A 108 -16.08 -2.58 -19.12
C GLU A 108 -16.75 -1.25 -18.70
N ARG A 109 -16.82 -0.28 -19.62
CA ARG A 109 -17.16 1.13 -19.38
C ARG A 109 -18.65 1.42 -19.25
N GLN A 110 -19.54 0.43 -19.40
CA GLN A 110 -20.96 0.69 -19.70
C GLN A 110 -21.94 0.55 -18.52
N GLU A 111 -21.52 0.03 -17.37
CA GLU A 111 -22.38 -0.08 -16.18
C GLU A 111 -21.69 0.58 -14.99
N GLY A 112 -22.44 1.22 -14.09
CA GLY A 112 -21.97 2.07 -12.98
C GLY A 112 -21.07 1.41 -11.90
N ILE A 113 -20.34 0.35 -12.26
CA ILE A 113 -19.33 -0.40 -11.53
C ILE A 113 -17.91 0.18 -11.75
N ALA A 114 -17.74 1.11 -12.71
CA ALA A 114 -16.43 1.56 -13.18
C ALA A 114 -15.55 2.27 -12.12
N SER A 115 -16.11 3.07 -11.22
CA SER A 115 -15.30 3.86 -10.26
C SER A 115 -14.76 3.02 -9.10
N GLU A 116 -15.54 2.05 -8.60
CA GLU A 116 -15.12 1.16 -7.52
C GLU A 116 -14.10 0.14 -8.03
N HIS A 117 -14.25 -0.35 -9.26
CA HIS A 117 -13.26 -1.23 -9.87
C HIS A 117 -11.91 -0.54 -10.01
N VAL A 118 -11.87 0.71 -10.52
CA VAL A 118 -10.64 1.50 -10.65
C VAL A 118 -10.01 1.82 -9.29
N ALA A 119 -10.84 2.11 -8.27
CA ALA A 119 -10.38 2.35 -6.91
C ALA A 119 -9.69 1.13 -6.30
N LEU A 120 -10.20 -0.07 -6.56
CA LEU A 120 -9.62 -1.32 -6.06
C LEU A 120 -8.42 -1.76 -6.88
N VAL A 121 -8.54 -1.75 -8.21
CA VAL A 121 -7.52 -2.19 -9.16
C VAL A 121 -7.39 -1.16 -10.29
N PRO A 122 -6.21 -0.55 -10.52
CA PRO A 122 -4.93 -0.84 -9.86
C PRO A 122 -4.62 0.03 -8.62
N LEU A 123 -5.51 0.98 -8.24
CA LEU A 123 -5.17 2.04 -7.28
C LEU A 123 -4.91 1.53 -5.86
N ALA A 124 -5.83 0.78 -5.25
CA ALA A 124 -5.59 0.17 -3.94
C ALA A 124 -4.56 -0.96 -4.04
N ILE A 125 -4.77 -1.91 -4.97
CA ILE A 125 -3.83 -2.98 -5.29
C ILE A 125 -3.52 -2.93 -6.79
N PRO A 126 -2.25 -2.93 -7.21
CA PRO A 126 -1.04 -3.05 -6.39
C PRO A 126 -0.38 -1.70 -6.01
N LEU A 127 -0.95 -0.55 -6.38
CA LEU A 127 -0.27 0.75 -6.23
C LEU A 127 -0.01 1.14 -4.78
N LEU A 128 -1.04 1.21 -3.95
CA LEU A 128 -0.92 1.66 -2.56
C LEU A 128 -0.57 0.52 -1.59
N ALA A 129 -1.37 -0.56 -1.60
CA ALA A 129 -1.13 -1.77 -0.82
C ALA A 129 -0.33 -2.80 -1.64
N GLY A 130 0.74 -2.33 -2.26
CA GLY A 130 1.63 -3.16 -3.04
C GLY A 130 2.51 -4.07 -2.19
N PRO A 131 3.25 -4.99 -2.85
CA PRO A 131 4.15 -5.91 -2.17
C PRO A 131 5.23 -5.19 -1.35
N GLY A 132 5.70 -4.01 -1.81
CA GLY A 132 6.60 -3.15 -1.03
C GLY A 132 5.96 -2.71 0.30
N ALA A 133 4.77 -2.11 0.25
CA ALA A 133 4.07 -1.61 1.43
C ALA A 133 3.69 -2.75 2.39
N ILE A 134 3.20 -3.89 1.88
CA ILE A 134 2.88 -5.08 2.67
C ILE A 134 4.16 -5.60 3.36
N THR A 135 5.27 -5.72 2.62
CA THR A 135 6.55 -6.15 3.18
C THR A 135 7.01 -5.23 4.30
N THR A 136 6.95 -3.91 4.08
CA THR A 136 7.31 -2.91 5.08
C THR A 136 6.50 -3.09 6.36
N VAL A 137 5.18 -3.27 6.25
CA VAL A 137 4.32 -3.51 7.41
C VAL A 137 4.73 -4.79 8.16
N LEU A 138 5.03 -5.87 7.44
CA LEU A 138 5.47 -7.13 8.08
C LEU A 138 6.81 -7.00 8.80
N VAL A 139 7.78 -6.29 8.21
CA VAL A 139 9.09 -6.03 8.82
C VAL A 139 8.96 -5.17 10.06
N TRP A 140 8.20 -4.08 9.97
CA TRP A 140 8.03 -3.16 11.08
C TRP A 140 7.13 -3.70 12.18
N ARG A 141 6.24 -4.65 11.87
CA ARG A 141 5.49 -5.39 12.89
C ARG A 141 6.40 -6.06 13.91
N GLU A 142 7.45 -6.77 13.49
CA GLU A 142 8.36 -7.43 14.44
C GLU A 142 9.10 -6.42 15.34
N ARG A 143 9.49 -5.27 14.77
CA ARG A 143 10.23 -4.22 15.49
C ARG A 143 9.33 -3.38 16.42
N LEU A 144 8.11 -3.07 15.98
CA LEU A 144 7.17 -2.24 16.74
C LEU A 144 6.34 -3.07 17.71
N VAL A 145 6.05 -4.35 17.46
CA VAL A 145 5.32 -5.17 18.45
C VAL A 145 6.23 -5.61 19.61
N SER A 146 7.54 -5.71 19.38
CA SER A 146 8.51 -6.01 20.45
C SER A 146 8.80 -4.83 21.37
N GLY A 147 8.82 -3.59 20.85
CA GLY A 147 9.10 -2.37 21.62
C GLY A 147 7.89 -1.47 21.92
N LEU A 148 6.80 -1.60 21.15
CA LEU A 148 5.59 -0.78 21.20
C LEU A 148 4.33 -1.65 21.16
N SER A 149 3.15 -1.00 21.19
CA SER A 149 1.88 -1.70 21.07
C SER A 149 1.51 -1.97 19.60
N PRO A 150 0.76 -3.04 19.30
CA PRO A 150 0.17 -3.26 17.97
C PRO A 150 -0.67 -2.08 17.48
N ALA A 151 -1.23 -1.29 18.41
CA ALA A 151 -1.97 -0.08 18.10
C ALA A 151 -1.09 0.97 17.40
N ALA A 152 0.20 1.09 17.76
CA ALA A 152 1.12 2.01 17.10
C ALA A 152 1.28 1.68 15.61
N LEU A 153 1.38 0.40 15.27
CA LEU A 153 1.49 -0.02 13.87
C LEU A 153 0.23 0.38 13.08
N VAL A 154 -0.96 0.14 13.63
CA VAL A 154 -2.24 0.50 13.00
C VAL A 154 -2.38 2.01 12.86
N THR A 155 -2.06 2.79 13.90
CA THR A 155 -2.14 4.25 13.83
C THR A 155 -1.17 4.81 12.78
N GLY A 156 0.00 4.20 12.62
CA GLY A 156 0.96 4.62 11.60
C GLY A 156 0.48 4.35 10.18
N ILE A 157 -0.13 3.18 9.93
CA ILE A 157 -0.74 2.86 8.63
C ILE A 157 -1.86 3.85 8.30
N VAL A 158 -2.78 4.07 9.23
CA VAL A 158 -3.89 5.00 9.04
C VAL A 158 -3.38 6.43 8.81
N ALA A 159 -2.38 6.87 9.56
CA ALA A 159 -1.78 8.19 9.38
C ALA A 159 -1.19 8.38 7.97
N VAL A 160 -0.47 7.38 7.44
CA VAL A 160 0.07 7.45 6.08
C VAL A 160 -1.04 7.43 5.04
N CYS A 161 -2.03 6.53 5.17
CA CYS A 161 -3.15 6.45 4.22
C CYS A 161 -4.06 7.70 4.23
N LEU A 162 -4.04 8.52 5.29
CA LEU A 162 -4.72 9.81 5.33
C LEU A 162 -3.94 10.93 4.63
N VAL A 163 -2.62 10.77 4.51
CA VAL A 163 -1.73 11.73 3.81
C VAL A 163 -1.72 11.47 2.31
N VAL A 164 -1.81 10.19 1.92
CA VAL A 164 -1.95 9.71 0.52
C VAL A 164 -3.32 10.10 -0.04
#